data_AF-A0A357CAR6-F1
#
_entry.id   AF-A0A357CAR6-F1
#
_cell.length_a   1.000
_cell.length_b   1.000
_cell.length_c   1.000
_cell.angle_alpha   90.00
_cell.angle_beta   90.00
_cell.angle_gamma   90.00
#
_symmetry.space_group_name_H-M   'P 1'
#
loop_
_entity.id
_entity.type
_entity.pdbx_description
1 polymer ?
#
loop_
_entity_poly.entity_id
_entity_poly.type
_entity_poly.pdbx_seq_one_letter_code
_entity_poly.pdbx_strand_id
1 'polypeptide(L)'
;PVAEANRVIMYGESPHGTREHLEMIFRMLVFLNQKAGYRYFAPETDFAYSELLNRYLECGDAALLDEMDIWSYYNSAHTKDQRQFWEKLYLYNQKI
;
A
#
# COMPACT_ATOMS: atom_id res chain seq x y z
N PRO A 1 -14.71 12.37 14.91
CA PRO A 1 -14.92 11.47 13.74
C PRO A 1 -14.38 10.06 14.03
N VAL A 2 -14.89 9.00 13.37
CA VAL A 2 -14.42 7.60 13.58
C VAL A 2 -12.90 7.49 13.46
N ALA A 3 -12.28 8.23 12.54
CA ALA A 3 -10.83 8.22 12.33
C ALA A 3 -10.02 8.74 13.54
N GLU A 4 -10.50 9.75 14.27
CA GLU A 4 -9.78 10.33 15.41
C GLU A 4 -10.00 9.54 16.72
N ALA A 5 -11.12 8.82 16.81
CA ALA A 5 -11.50 8.08 18.02
C ALA A 5 -10.87 6.68 18.08
N ASN A 6 -10.35 6.17 16.96
CA ASN A 6 -9.78 4.83 16.86
C ASN A 6 -8.27 4.93 16.65
N ARG A 7 -7.52 3.92 17.12
CA ARG A 7 -6.07 3.78 16.89
C ARG A 7 -5.75 2.84 15.73
N VAL A 8 -6.69 1.97 15.39
CA VAL A 8 -6.57 0.95 14.35
C VAL A 8 -7.86 0.96 13.54
N ILE A 9 -7.72 0.94 12.22
CA ILE A 9 -8.82 0.84 11.27
C ILE A 9 -8.53 -0.38 10.41
N MET A 10 -9.45 -1.35 10.44
CA MET A 10 -9.39 -2.52 9.55
C MET A 10 -10.20 -2.22 8.30
N TYR A 11 -9.62 -2.52 7.15
CA TYR A 11 -10.24 -2.31 5.85
C TYR A 11 -10.11 -3.60 5.04
N GLY A 12 -11.25 -4.18 4.65
CA GLY A 12 -11.29 -5.40 3.86
C GLY A 12 -11.54 -5.11 2.38
N GLU A 13 -11.13 -6.04 1.53
CA GLU A 13 -11.31 -5.96 0.09
C GLU A 13 -12.25 -7.04 -0.46
N SER A 14 -13.05 -6.70 -1.47
CA SER A 14 -13.92 -7.66 -2.16
C SER A 14 -14.36 -7.14 -3.54
N PRO A 15 -14.04 -7.83 -4.64
CA PRO A 15 -13.10 -8.95 -4.75
C PRO A 15 -11.63 -8.49 -4.77
N HIS A 16 -10.70 -9.41 -4.46
CA HIS A 16 -9.26 -9.17 -4.60
C HIS A 16 -8.88 -8.78 -6.04
N GLY A 17 -7.82 -7.98 -6.17
CA GLY A 17 -7.21 -7.67 -7.48
C GLY A 17 -8.01 -6.70 -8.35
N THR A 18 -8.85 -5.85 -7.73
CA THR A 18 -9.59 -4.80 -8.45
C THR A 18 -8.90 -3.44 -8.36
N ARG A 19 -8.79 -2.76 -9.51
CA ARG A 19 -8.14 -1.46 -9.62
C ARG A 19 -8.82 -0.39 -8.77
N GLU A 20 -10.15 -0.39 -8.76
CA GLU A 20 -10.98 0.54 -8.00
C GLU A 20 -10.73 0.42 -6.50
N HIS A 21 -10.42 -0.79 -6.03
CA HIS A 21 -10.09 -1.03 -4.63
C HIS A 21 -8.76 -0.39 -4.24
N LEU A 22 -7.72 -0.57 -5.07
CA LEU A 22 -6.41 0.06 -4.86
C LEU A 22 -6.49 1.60 -4.85
N GLU A 23 -7.32 2.17 -5.72
CA GLU A 23 -7.60 3.61 -5.71
C GLU A 23 -8.29 4.06 -4.42
N MET A 24 -9.24 3.25 -3.90
CA MET A 24 -9.94 3.55 -2.66
C MET A 24 -9.00 3.46 -1.45
N ILE A 25 -8.16 2.41 -1.36
CA ILE A 25 -7.13 2.29 -0.31
C ILE A 25 -6.26 3.54 -0.33
N PHE A 26 -5.72 3.91 -1.50
CA PHE A 26 -4.83 5.07 -1.59
C PHE A 26 -5.50 6.35 -1.08
N ARG A 27 -6.75 6.62 -1.51
CA ARG A 27 -7.52 7.79 -1.03
C ARG A 27 -7.77 7.74 0.47
N MET A 28 -8.07 6.56 1.02
CA MET A 28 -8.26 6.37 2.45
C MET A 28 -6.97 6.63 3.23
N LEU A 29 -5.83 6.09 2.78
CA LEU A 29 -4.53 6.31 3.42
C LEU A 29 -4.16 7.80 3.44
N VAL A 30 -4.33 8.51 2.32
CA VAL A 30 -4.11 9.96 2.25
C VAL A 30 -5.03 10.71 3.21
N PHE A 31 -6.32 10.37 3.25
CA PHE A 31 -7.27 11.01 4.18
C PHE A 31 -6.88 10.76 5.65
N LEU A 32 -6.59 9.51 6.02
CA LEU A 32 -6.24 9.13 7.39
C LEU A 32 -4.92 9.77 7.84
N ASN A 33 -3.93 9.85 6.96
CA ASN A 33 -2.69 10.56 7.25
C ASN A 33 -2.94 12.06 7.46
N GLN A 34 -3.61 12.72 6.51
CA GLN A 34 -3.79 14.17 6.54
C GLN A 34 -4.78 14.66 7.61
N LYS A 35 -5.81 13.87 7.94
CA LYS A 35 -6.89 14.30 8.83
C LYS A 35 -6.80 13.69 10.23
N ALA A 36 -6.20 12.52 10.37
CA ALA A 36 -6.15 11.80 11.64
C ALA A 36 -4.72 11.39 12.07
N GLY A 37 -3.69 11.77 11.31
CA GLY A 37 -2.29 11.59 11.71
C GLY A 37 -1.77 10.14 11.66
N TYR A 38 -2.45 9.25 10.93
CA TYR A 38 -1.99 7.87 10.77
C TYR A 38 -0.68 7.81 9.98
N ARG A 39 0.28 7.00 10.44
CA ARG A 39 1.61 6.87 9.85
C ARG A 39 2.01 5.44 9.48
N TYR A 40 1.22 4.45 9.92
CA TYR A 40 1.52 3.04 9.70
C TYR A 40 0.43 2.41 8.84
N PHE A 41 0.85 1.64 7.84
CA PHE A 41 -0.01 0.86 6.97
C PHE A 41 0.47 -0.59 7.02
N ALA A 42 -0.44 -1.51 7.37
CA ALA A 42 -0.20 -2.94 7.43
C ALA A 42 -1.08 -3.64 6.37
N PRO A 43 -0.53 -3.91 5.18
CA PRO A 43 -1.27 -4.61 4.11
C PRO A 43 -1.35 -6.11 4.39
N GLU A 44 -2.33 -6.77 3.79
CA GLU A 44 -2.40 -8.23 3.72
C GLU A 44 -1.30 -8.72 2.75
N THR A 45 -0.08 -8.91 3.27
CA THR A 45 1.07 -9.41 2.52
C THR A 45 2.05 -10.11 3.47
N ASP A 46 3.01 -10.84 2.91
CA ASP A 46 4.06 -11.50 3.68
C ASP A 46 4.93 -10.49 4.43
N PHE A 47 5.40 -10.88 5.62
CA PHE A 47 6.29 -10.02 6.41
C PHE A 47 7.58 -9.67 5.67
N ALA A 48 8.15 -10.63 4.93
CA ALA A 48 9.35 -10.41 4.12
C ALA A 48 9.10 -9.37 3.01
N TYR A 49 7.95 -9.43 2.33
CA TYR A 49 7.57 -8.42 1.35
C TYR A 49 7.32 -7.06 1.99
N SER A 50 6.78 -7.02 3.20
CA SER A 50 6.60 -5.76 3.91
C SER A 50 7.93 -5.04 4.20
N GLU A 51 9.03 -5.77 4.43
CA GLU A 51 10.38 -5.18 4.58
C GLU A 51 10.88 -4.55 3.28
N LEU A 52 10.76 -5.28 2.16
CA LEU A 52 11.15 -4.79 0.85
C LEU A 52 10.33 -3.57 0.43
N LEU A 53 9.02 -3.63 0.66
CA LEU A 53 8.10 -2.51 0.41
C LEU A 53 8.43 -1.30 1.28
N ASN A 54 8.76 -1.49 2.56
CA ASN A 54 9.14 -0.38 3.43
C ASN A 54 10.43 0.30 2.95
N ARG A 55 11.46 -0.48 2.58
CA ARG A 55 12.70 0.06 2.00
C ARG A 55 12.45 0.77 0.66
N TYR A 56 11.61 0.20 -0.19
CA TYR A 56 11.18 0.85 -1.42
C TYR A 56 10.52 2.21 -1.15
N LEU A 57 9.64 2.29 -0.15
CA LEU A 57 8.99 3.55 0.22
C LEU A 57 9.94 4.59 0.81
N GLU A 58 11.12 4.18 1.31
CA GLU A 58 12.17 5.06 1.81
C GLU A 58 13.07 5.61 0.69
N CYS A 59 13.49 4.77 -0.26
CA CYS A 59 14.52 5.14 -1.25
C CYS A 59 14.04 5.19 -2.71
N GLY A 60 12.89 4.62 -3.02
CA GLY A 60 12.34 4.56 -4.38
C GLY A 60 13.04 3.59 -5.32
N ASP A 61 13.91 2.70 -4.82
CA ASP A 61 14.65 1.74 -5.64
C ASP A 61 13.72 0.62 -6.16
N ALA A 62 13.41 0.68 -7.45
CA ALA A 62 12.50 -0.27 -8.10
C ALA A 62 13.02 -1.72 -8.08
N ALA A 63 14.33 -1.94 -7.92
CA ALA A 63 14.89 -3.30 -7.81
C ALA A 63 14.33 -4.06 -6.61
N LEU A 64 14.01 -3.34 -5.51
CA LEU A 64 13.39 -3.94 -4.32
C LEU A 64 11.99 -4.48 -4.60
N LEU A 65 11.26 -3.84 -5.52
CA LEU A 65 9.97 -4.38 -5.96
C LEU A 65 10.19 -5.62 -6.81
N ASP A 66 11.19 -5.61 -7.69
CA ASP A 66 11.49 -6.71 -8.61
C ASP A 66 12.00 -7.98 -7.88
N GLU A 67 12.53 -7.85 -6.65
CA GLU A 67 12.93 -8.98 -5.79
C GLU A 67 11.75 -9.83 -5.30
N MET A 68 10.53 -9.28 -5.27
CA MET A 68 9.35 -10.00 -4.78
C MET A 68 8.86 -11.00 -5.83
N ASP A 69 8.76 -12.28 -5.47
CA ASP A 69 8.30 -13.31 -6.41
C ASP A 69 6.80 -13.23 -6.74
N ILE A 70 6.05 -12.35 -6.05
CA ILE A 70 4.63 -12.10 -6.24
C ILE A 70 4.29 -11.69 -7.68
N TRP A 71 5.26 -11.21 -8.45
CA TRP A 71 5.15 -10.89 -9.87
C TRP A 71 5.36 -12.08 -10.82
N SER A 72 5.74 -13.25 -10.30
CA SER A 72 6.20 -14.38 -11.12
C SER A 72 5.16 -15.50 -11.26
N TYR A 73 4.12 -15.52 -10.43
CA TYR A 73 3.07 -16.53 -10.47
C TYR A 73 1.68 -15.90 -10.61
N TYR A 74 0.68 -16.70 -10.99
CA TYR A 74 -0.69 -16.22 -11.17
C TYR A 74 -1.34 -16.01 -9.79
N ASN A 75 -1.58 -14.75 -9.44
CA ASN A 75 -2.26 -14.33 -8.22
C ASN A 75 -2.97 -12.97 -8.44
N SER A 76 -3.79 -12.54 -7.47
CA SER A 76 -4.54 -11.28 -7.52
C SER A 76 -3.67 -10.02 -7.44
N ALA A 77 -2.44 -10.14 -6.93
CA ALA A 77 -1.48 -9.06 -6.81
C ALA A 77 -0.60 -8.88 -8.06
N HIS A 78 -0.53 -9.88 -8.96
CA HIS A 78 0.26 -9.84 -10.18
C HIS A 78 -0.43 -9.00 -11.27
N THR A 79 -0.54 -7.69 -11.02
CA THR A 79 -1.11 -6.72 -11.94
C THR A 79 -0.26 -5.45 -11.98
N LYS A 80 -0.37 -4.69 -13.07
CA LYS A 80 0.28 -3.37 -13.18
C LYS A 80 -0.27 -2.39 -12.14
N ASP A 81 -1.54 -2.50 -11.79
CA ASP A 81 -2.20 -1.59 -10.85
C ASP A 81 -1.63 -1.74 -9.43
N GLN A 82 -1.25 -2.95 -9.03
CA GLN A 82 -0.61 -3.24 -7.74
C GLN A 82 0.78 -2.60 -7.65
N ARG A 83 1.61 -2.72 -8.70
CA ARG A 83 2.90 -2.02 -8.75
C ARG A 83 2.72 -0.50 -8.71
N GLN A 84 1.77 0.01 -9.49
CA GLN A 84 1.45 1.45 -9.52
C GLN A 84 0.94 1.98 -8.18
N PHE A 85 0.24 1.17 -7.38
CA PHE A 85 -0.18 1.56 -6.04
C PHE A 85 1.03 1.91 -5.16
N TRP A 86 2.07 1.06 -5.16
CA TRP A 86 3.30 1.30 -4.41
C TRP A 86 4.05 2.54 -4.91
N GLU A 87 4.15 2.71 -6.24
CA GLU A 87 4.76 3.90 -6.85
C GLU A 87 4.03 5.19 -6.43
N LYS A 88 2.69 5.18 -6.43
CA LYS A 88 1.88 6.32 -5.97
C LYS A 88 2.10 6.60 -4.48
N LEU A 89 2.21 5.56 -3.65
CA LEU A 89 2.44 5.70 -2.22
C LEU A 89 3.84 6.26 -1.93
N TYR A 90 4.87 5.81 -2.64
CA TYR A 90 6.21 6.39 -2.59
C TYR A 90 6.18 7.88 -2.94
N LEU A 91 5.58 8.25 -4.08
CA LEU A 91 5.47 9.65 -4.51
C LEU A 91 4.67 10.51 -3.53
N TYR A 92 3.72 9.93 -2.80
CA TYR A 92 3.00 10.62 -1.73
C TYR A 92 3.92 10.89 -0.54
N ASN A 93 4.72 9.91 -0.10
CA ASN A 93 5.66 10.06 1.00
C ASN A 93 6.71 11.16 0.73
N GLN A 94 7.13 11.35 -0.53
CA GLN A 94 8.09 12.40 -0.90
C GLN A 94 7.54 13.84 -0.81
N LYS A 95 6.23 14.01 -0.61
CA LYS A 95 5.57 15.33 -0.51
C LYS A 95 5.26 15.74 0.92
N ILE A 96 5.49 14.84 1.88
CA ILE A 96 5.29 15.06 3.32
C ILE A 96 6.58 15.63 3.89
#